data_AF-A0A7C0XKP8-F1
#
_entry.id   AF-A0A7C0XKP8-F1
#
_cell.length_a   1.000
_cell.length_b   1.000
_cell.length_c   1.000
_cell.angle_alpha   90.00
_cell.angle_beta   90.00
_cell.angle_gamma   90.00
#
_symmetry.space_group_name_H-M   'P 1'
#
loop_
_entity.id
_entity.type
_entity.pdbx_description
1 polymer ?
#
loop_
_entity_poly.entity_id
_entity_poly.type
_entity_poly.pdbx_seq_one_letter_code
_entity_poly.pdbx_strand_id
1 'polypeptide(L)' 'MDEIDRKILKLLKENARRSYVEIGKIVGLTEGAVRRRVKKLIDEGRI' A
#
# COMPACT_ATOMS: atom_id res chain seq x y z
N MET A 1 -9.94 5.56 4.43
CA MET A 1 -9.42 4.69 3.35
C MET A 1 -9.91 5.23 2.03
N ASP A 2 -8.99 5.72 1.21
CA ASP A 2 -9.27 6.08 -0.17
C ASP A 2 -9.14 4.84 -1.09
N GLU A 3 -9.44 5.01 -2.39
CA GLU A 3 -9.35 3.93 -3.37
C GLU A 3 -7.92 3.42 -3.57
N ILE A 4 -6.93 4.29 -3.39
CA ILE A 4 -5.52 3.93 -3.49
C ILE A 4 -5.11 3.03 -2.33
N ASP A 5 -5.53 3.35 -1.10
CA ASP A 5 -5.29 2.52 0.08
C ASP A 5 -5.87 1.11 -0.11
N ARG A 6 -7.11 1.03 -0.64
CA ARG A 6 -7.74 -0.26 -0.97
C ARG A 6 -6.94 -1.03 -2.01
N LYS A 7 -6.43 -0.36 -3.04
CA LYS A 7 -5.63 -0.97 -4.11
C LYS A 7 -4.28 -1.47 -3.57
N ILE A 8 -3.60 -0.69 -2.74
CA ILE A 8 -2.35 -1.08 -2.07
C ILE A 8 -2.58 -2.33 -1.21
N LEU A 9 -3.62 -2.34 -0.37
CA LEU A 9 -3.96 -3.49 0.46
C LEU A 9 -4.33 -4.73 -0.37
N LYS A 10 -5.07 -4.56 -1.46
CA LYS A 10 -5.41 -5.65 -2.38
C LYS A 10 -4.13 -6.27 -2.98
N LEU A 11 -3.20 -5.45 -3.46
CA LEU A 11 -1.94 -5.91 -4.04
C LEU A 11 -1.06 -6.64 -3.01
N LEU A 12 -1.01 -6.15 -1.77
CA LEU A 12 -0.31 -6.82 -0.66
C LEU A 12 -1.00 -8.12 -0.25
N LYS A 13 -2.33 -8.17 -0.25
CA LYS A 13 -3.10 -9.37 0.07
C LYS A 13 -2.95 -10.46 -1.01
N GLU A 14 -2.88 -10.05 -2.27
CA GLU A 14 -2.60 -10.95 -3.41
C GLU A 14 -1.17 -11.48 -3.38
N ASN A 15 -0.20 -10.63 -3.01
CA ASN A 15 1.19 -11.05 -2.87
C ASN A 15 1.93 -10.19 -1.83
N ALA A 16 2.06 -10.71 -0.62
CA ALA A 16 2.71 -10.02 0.49
C ALA A 16 4.22 -9.82 0.29
N ARG A 17 4.84 -10.49 -0.70
CA ARG A 17 6.26 -10.32 -1.05
C ARG A 17 6.50 -9.19 -2.04
N ARG A 18 5.45 -8.56 -2.59
CA ARG A 18 5.63 -7.41 -3.48
C ARG A 18 6.31 -6.26 -2.75
N SER A 19 7.33 -5.70 -3.39
CA SER A 19 7.99 -4.51 -2.85
C SER A 19 7.07 -3.28 -2.94
N TYR A 20 7.26 -2.33 -2.02
CA TYR A 20 6.55 -1.04 -2.08
C TYR A 20 6.89 -0.24 -3.35
N VAL A 21 8.07 -0.48 -3.94
CA VAL A 21 8.47 0.10 -5.22
C VAL A 21 7.56 -0.39 -6.35
N GLU A 22 7.33 -1.70 -6.46
CA GLU A 22 6.45 -2.27 -7.48
C GLU A 22 5.00 -1.83 -7.29
N ILE A 23 4.52 -1.82 -6.04
CA ILE A 23 3.17 -1.34 -5.72
C ILE A 23 3.03 0.13 -6.13
N GLY A 24 4.03 0.96 -5.83
CA GLY A 24 4.07 2.35 -6.24
C GLY A 24 3.95 2.52 -7.75
N LYS A 25 4.71 1.75 -8.54
CA LYS A 25 4.61 1.75 -10.01
C LYS A 25 3.20 1.42 -10.50
N ILE A 26 2.51 0.45 -9.86
CA ILE A 26 1.16 0.03 -10.24
C ILE A 26 0.09 1.09 -9.91
N VAL A 27 0.25 1.78 -8.77
CA VAL A 27 -0.74 2.76 -8.29
C VAL A 27 -0.38 4.22 -8.62
N GLY A 28 0.72 4.44 -9.34
CA GLY A 28 1.18 5.79 -9.72
C GLY A 28 1.77 6.60 -8.56
N LEU A 29 2.34 5.93 -7.55
CA LEU A 29 2.93 6.55 -6.37
C LEU A 29 4.41 6.23 -6.23
N THR A 30 5.12 7.06 -5.46
CA THR A 30 6.48 6.75 -5.01
C THR A 30 6.45 5.70 -3.91
N GLU A 31 7.55 4.96 -3.74
CA GLU A 31 7.70 3.96 -2.67
C GLU A 31 7.45 4.58 -1.28
N GLY A 32 8.00 5.78 -1.02
CA GLY A 32 7.79 6.49 0.24
C GLY A 32 6.32 6.83 0.50
N ALA A 33 5.55 7.19 -0.54
CA ALA A 33 4.13 7.45 -0.42
C ALA A 33 3.33 6.17 -0.10
N VAL A 34 3.66 5.05 -0.76
CA VAL A 34 3.07 3.74 -0.45
C VAL A 34 3.39 3.33 0.98
N ARG A 35 4.66 3.41 1.41
CA ARG A 35 5.10 3.06 2.75
C ARG A 35 4.39 3.90 3.82
N ARG A 36 4.23 5.21 3.61
CA ARG A 36 3.51 6.10 4.53
C ARG A 36 2.04 5.70 4.65
N ARG A 37 1.39 5.35 3.54
CA ARG A 37 -0.01 4.90 3.51
C ARG A 37 -0.18 3.56 4.23
N VAL A 38 0.66 2.57 3.92
CA VAL A 38 0.66 1.26 4.59
C VAL A 38 0.86 1.44 6.10
N LYS A 39 1.86 2.24 6.51
CA LYS A 39 2.09 2.54 7.93
C LYS A 39 0.87 3.19 8.58
N LYS A 40 0.25 4.18 7.93
CA LYS A 40 -0.96 4.83 8.44
C LYS A 40 -2.11 3.83 8.62
N LEU A 41 -2.30 2.89 7.69
CA LEU A 41 -3.34 1.87 7.78
C LEU A 41 -3.11 0.88 8.94
N ILE A 42 -1.85 0.57 9.25
CA ILE A 42 -1.46 -0.24 10.41
C ILE A 42 -1.65 0.55 11.71
N ASP A 43 -1.16 1.79 11.76
CA ASP A 43 -1.27 2.67 12.93
C ASP A 43 -2.74 3.00 13.28
N GLU A 44 -3.64 3.05 12.28
CA GLU A 44 -5.10 3.23 12.48
C GLU A 44 -5.81 1.95 12.98
N GLY A 45 -5.09 0.86 13.28
CA GLY A 45 -5.64 -0.38 13.87
C GLY A 45 -6.59 -1.14 12.94
N ARG A 46 -6.42 -0.96 11.62
CA ARG A 46 -7.32 -1.53 10.60
C ARG A 46 -6.86 -2.91 10.08
N ILE A 47 -5.76 -3.43 10.63
CA ILE A 47 -5.14 -4.73 10.34
C ILE A 47 -4.42 -5.22 11.58
#